data_AF-A0A540K4Q5-F1
#
_entry.id   AF-A0A540K4Q5-F1
#
_cell.length_a   1.000
_cell.length_b   1.000
_cell.length_c   1.000
_cell.angle_alpha   90.00
_cell.angle_beta   90.00
_cell.angle_gamma   90.00
#
_symmetry.space_group_name_H-M   'P 1'
#
loop_
_entity.id
_entity.type
_entity.pdbx_description
1 polymer ?
#
loop_
_entity_poly.entity_id
_entity_poly.type
_entity_poly.pdbx_seq_one_letter_code
_entity_poly.pdbx_strand_id
1 'polypeptide(L)'
;MASSSSPLFTSWQITLITLTTISFLSSSSFPPSAAATKQNPTSPFKKIYAFGDSFTDTGNTRSISGPSGFGHVSNSPYGITFFHRPTNRYSDGRLVIDFVTESLSLPYLPPYRVVSSNASADSTHGVNFAVAGSTAIEHEFFVKNNLSLAITPQSILSQLLWFNKFLESKGCKVGGPECKFDDALFWVGEIGVNDYAYTLGSAVPGDTIQKLGVSRVTSFLQVYDF
;
A
#
# COMPACT_ATOMS: atom_id res chain seq x y z
N MET A 1 -4.44 -11.53 64.19
CA MET A 1 -3.56 -10.37 63.96
C MET A 1 -3.58 -10.03 62.47
N ALA A 2 -3.95 -8.78 62.18
CA ALA A 2 -3.89 -8.03 60.92
C ALA A 2 -4.51 -8.61 59.62
N SER A 3 -5.71 -8.13 59.29
CA SER A 3 -6.28 -8.06 57.93
C SER A 3 -5.75 -6.82 57.21
N SER A 4 -5.27 -6.93 55.97
CA SER A 4 -4.96 -5.78 55.13
C SER A 4 -6.20 -5.34 54.33
N SER A 5 -6.69 -4.14 54.63
CA SER A 5 -7.69 -3.44 53.82
C SER A 5 -6.98 -2.42 52.92
N SER A 6 -7.29 -2.46 51.63
CA SER A 6 -6.90 -1.45 50.65
C SER A 6 -7.65 -0.13 50.92
N PRO A 7 -7.01 1.04 50.79
CA PRO A 7 -7.72 2.30 51.00
C PRO A 7 -8.57 2.64 49.78
N LEU A 8 -9.86 2.82 50.04
CA LEU A 8 -10.83 3.43 49.14
C LEU A 8 -10.45 4.90 48.90
N PHE A 9 -10.19 5.27 47.64
CA PHE A 9 -10.04 6.66 47.25
C PHE A 9 -11.39 7.38 47.35
N THR A 10 -11.46 8.39 48.22
CA THR A 10 -12.65 9.21 48.45
C THR A 10 -12.88 10.19 47.30
N SER A 11 -14.14 10.36 46.88
CA SER A 11 -14.56 11.00 45.62
C SER A 11 -14.23 12.50 45.45
N TRP A 12 -13.53 13.12 46.40
CA TRP A 12 -13.14 14.54 46.35
C TRP A 12 -11.76 14.77 45.73
N GLN A 13 -10.96 13.72 45.51
CA GLN A 13 -9.66 13.84 44.81
C GLN A 13 -9.77 13.81 43.28
N ILE A 14 -10.95 13.50 42.72
CA ILE A 14 -11.16 13.40 41.26
C ILE A 14 -11.61 14.75 40.65
N THR A 15 -12.16 15.67 41.45
CA THR A 15 -12.73 16.93 40.94
C THR A 15 -11.68 18.04 40.70
N LEU A 16 -10.45 17.91 41.21
CA LEU A 16 -9.39 18.93 41.01
C LEU A 16 -8.53 18.73 39.75
N ILE A 17 -8.60 17.57 39.09
CA ILE A 17 -7.80 17.30 37.87
C ILE A 17 -8.54 17.77 36.60
N THR A 18 -9.86 18.03 36.67
CA THR A 18 -10.66 18.44 35.51
C THR A 18 -10.70 19.94 35.25
N LEU A 19 -10.10 20.79 36.09
CA LEU A 19 -10.11 22.26 35.91
C LEU A 19 -8.78 22.89 35.49
N THR A 20 -7.67 22.15 35.47
CA THR A 20 -6.36 22.69 35.06
C THR A 20 -6.02 22.46 33.58
N THR A 21 -6.78 21.64 32.84
CA THR A 21 -6.52 21.40 31.40
C THR A 21 -7.31 22.32 30.45
N ILE A 22 -8.23 23.16 30.95
CA ILE A 22 -9.03 24.09 30.12
C ILE A 22 -8.38 25.49 30.00
N SER A 23 -7.25 25.76 30.69
CA SER A 23 -6.63 27.10 30.69
C SER A 23 -5.37 27.24 29.83
N PHE A 24 -5.08 26.31 28.92
CA PHE A 24 -3.95 26.42 27.96
C PHE A 24 -4.41 26.58 26.50
N LEU A 25 -5.56 27.20 26.27
CA LEU A 25 -5.95 27.74 24.97
C LEU A 25 -6.16 29.25 25.07
N SER A 26 -5.06 30.00 25.18
CA SER A 26 -5.06 31.42 24.85
C SER A 26 -3.63 31.88 24.52
N SER A 27 -3.49 32.45 23.32
CA SER A 27 -2.34 33.21 22.80
C SER A 27 -1.05 32.45 22.46
N SER A 28 -1.10 31.66 21.38
CA SER A 28 0.03 31.58 20.43
C SER A 28 -0.34 32.37 19.17
N SER A 29 -0.02 33.66 19.18
CA SER A 29 -0.06 34.50 17.99
C SER A 29 1.03 34.04 17.05
N PHE A 30 0.69 33.20 16.06
CA PHE A 30 1.61 32.91 14.96
C PHE A 30 1.86 34.20 14.17
N PRO A 31 3.11 34.61 13.95
CA PRO A 31 3.38 35.73 13.05
C PRO A 31 2.86 35.37 11.65
N PRO A 32 2.34 36.34 10.89
CA PRO A 32 1.94 36.10 9.52
C PRO A 32 3.17 35.61 8.75
N SER A 33 3.12 34.36 8.30
CA SER A 33 4.14 33.79 7.43
C SER A 33 4.25 34.69 6.20
N ALA A 34 5.40 35.33 6.03
CA ALA A 34 5.72 36.06 4.82
C ALA A 34 5.46 35.09 3.65
N ALA A 35 4.66 35.51 2.67
CA ALA A 35 4.38 34.73 1.49
C ALA A 35 5.72 34.44 0.78
N ALA A 36 6.32 33.30 1.12
CA ALA A 36 7.39 32.74 0.33
C ALA A 36 6.80 32.52 -1.06
N THR A 37 7.36 33.22 -2.04
CA THR A 37 7.17 32.89 -3.46
C THR A 37 7.31 31.38 -3.58
N LYS A 38 6.20 30.69 -3.88
CA LYS A 38 6.18 29.27 -4.24
C LYS A 38 7.00 29.12 -5.52
N GLN A 39 8.31 29.05 -5.40
CA GLN A 39 9.08 28.29 -6.37
C GLN A 39 8.59 26.86 -6.18
N ASN A 40 7.83 26.34 -7.15
CA ASN A 40 7.56 24.91 -7.20
C ASN A 40 8.93 24.24 -7.18
N PRO A 41 9.34 23.55 -6.10
CA PRO A 41 10.54 22.76 -6.15
C PRO A 41 10.29 21.76 -7.27
N THR A 42 11.13 21.77 -8.30
CA THR A 42 11.04 20.77 -9.36
C THR A 42 11.17 19.42 -8.67
N SER A 43 10.09 18.65 -8.59
CA SER A 43 10.11 17.34 -7.93
C SER A 43 11.25 16.52 -8.53
N PRO A 44 12.15 15.93 -7.71
CA PRO A 44 13.21 15.08 -8.23
C PRO A 44 12.62 13.85 -8.92
N PHE A 45 11.41 13.45 -8.51
CA PHE A 45 10.68 12.33 -9.08
C PHE A 45 9.72 12.78 -10.17
N LYS A 46 9.86 12.18 -11.35
CA LYS A 46 8.96 12.35 -12.50
C LYS A 46 8.09 11.11 -12.74
N LYS A 47 8.42 9.99 -12.11
CA LYS A 47 7.74 8.70 -12.30
C LYS A 47 7.58 8.00 -10.96
N ILE A 48 6.51 7.21 -10.83
CA ILE A 48 6.36 6.28 -9.71
C ILE A 48 6.05 4.87 -10.22
N TYR A 49 6.83 3.89 -9.81
CA TYR A 49 6.50 2.48 -10.00
C TYR A 49 6.06 1.90 -8.65
N ALA A 50 4.81 1.47 -8.57
CA ALA A 50 4.21 1.05 -7.30
C ALA A 50 3.95 -0.45 -7.25
N PHE A 51 4.25 -1.06 -6.12
CA PHE A 51 4.11 -2.48 -5.80
C PHE A 51 3.41 -2.63 -4.44
N GLY A 52 2.91 -3.83 -4.14
CA GLY A 52 2.27 -4.14 -2.86
C GLY A 52 0.91 -4.78 -3.04
N ASP A 53 0.03 -4.58 -2.08
CA ASP A 53 -1.25 -5.28 -2.00
C ASP A 53 -2.47 -4.35 -2.27
N SER A 54 -3.61 -4.67 -1.66
CA SER A 54 -4.86 -3.91 -1.70
C SER A 54 -4.73 -2.45 -1.27
N PHE A 55 -3.80 -2.10 -0.39
CA PHE A 55 -3.56 -0.73 0.04
C PHE A 55 -2.96 0.15 -1.06
N THR A 56 -2.38 -0.47 -2.10
CA THR A 56 -1.73 0.21 -3.21
C THR A 56 -2.41 -0.07 -4.55
N ASP A 57 -3.19 -1.15 -4.70
CA ASP A 57 -3.80 -1.56 -5.97
C ASP A 57 -4.80 -0.53 -6.54
N THR A 58 -4.42 0.10 -7.67
CA THR A 58 -5.25 1.11 -8.36
C THR A 58 -6.28 0.54 -9.34
N GLY A 59 -6.40 -0.79 -9.44
CA GLY A 59 -7.40 -1.49 -10.25
C GLY A 59 -6.89 -2.68 -11.07
N ASN A 60 -5.79 -3.31 -10.67
CA ASN A 60 -5.33 -4.61 -11.20
C ASN A 60 -6.25 -5.76 -10.75
N THR A 61 -6.89 -5.64 -9.59
CA THR A 61 -7.92 -6.59 -9.13
C THR A 61 -9.29 -6.25 -9.73
N ARG A 62 -10.15 -7.25 -9.90
CA ARG A 62 -11.58 -7.09 -10.28
C ARG A 62 -12.46 -7.98 -9.39
N SER A 63 -13.78 -7.79 -9.42
CA SER A 63 -14.72 -8.59 -8.60
C SER A 63 -14.61 -10.12 -8.77
N ILE A 64 -14.06 -10.61 -9.88
CA ILE A 64 -13.88 -12.05 -10.13
C ILE A 64 -12.52 -12.61 -9.65
N SER A 65 -11.68 -11.78 -9.03
CA SER A 65 -10.34 -12.18 -8.58
C SER A 65 -10.20 -12.02 -7.07
N GLY A 66 -9.56 -13.00 -6.42
CA GLY A 66 -9.28 -12.99 -5.00
C GLY A 66 -10.34 -13.71 -4.15
N PRO A 67 -10.26 -13.58 -2.80
CA PRO A 67 -11.19 -14.24 -1.90
C PRO A 67 -12.62 -13.75 -2.08
N SER A 68 -13.60 -14.65 -1.94
CA SER A 68 -15.03 -14.35 -2.16
C SER A 68 -15.55 -13.19 -1.29
N GLY A 69 -15.05 -13.06 -0.06
CA GLY A 69 -15.38 -11.93 0.84
C GLY A 69 -14.95 -10.56 0.31
N PHE A 70 -14.07 -10.53 -0.68
CA PHE A 70 -13.53 -9.33 -1.32
C PHE A 70 -13.98 -9.20 -2.79
N GLY A 71 -14.81 -10.12 -3.30
CA GLY A 71 -15.26 -10.21 -4.69
C GLY A 71 -16.24 -9.14 -5.17
N HIS A 72 -16.27 -7.97 -4.52
CA HIS A 72 -17.21 -6.88 -4.83
C HIS A 72 -16.52 -5.54 -5.11
N VAL A 73 -15.20 -5.54 -5.33
CA VAL A 73 -14.41 -4.32 -5.58
C VAL A 73 -14.87 -3.52 -6.82
N SER A 74 -15.56 -4.16 -7.76
CA SER A 74 -16.17 -3.50 -8.93
C SER A 74 -17.56 -2.90 -8.67
N ASN A 75 -18.07 -2.95 -7.43
CA ASN A 75 -19.41 -2.48 -7.06
C ASN A 75 -19.34 -1.29 -6.08
N SER A 76 -20.49 -0.66 -5.81
CA SER A 76 -20.62 0.27 -4.67
C SER A 76 -20.33 -0.47 -3.35
N PRO A 77 -19.66 0.13 -2.34
CA PRO A 77 -19.34 1.56 -2.19
C PRO A 77 -17.96 2.00 -2.73
N TYR A 78 -17.23 1.13 -3.43
CA TYR A 78 -15.86 1.45 -3.87
C TYR A 78 -15.83 2.67 -4.80
N GLY A 79 -14.92 3.61 -4.54
CA GLY A 79 -14.77 4.85 -5.28
C GLY A 79 -15.87 5.92 -5.12
N ILE A 80 -16.92 5.70 -4.31
CA ILE A 80 -18.06 6.64 -4.18
C ILE A 80 -17.70 8.03 -3.65
N THR A 81 -16.70 8.17 -2.76
CA THR A 81 -16.37 9.44 -2.08
C THR A 81 -15.55 10.39 -2.94
N PHE A 82 -14.73 9.87 -3.86
CA PHE A 82 -13.82 10.68 -4.66
C PHE A 82 -13.98 10.52 -6.17
N PHE A 83 -14.09 9.27 -6.66
CA PHE A 83 -14.21 8.99 -8.10
C PHE A 83 -15.66 8.95 -8.57
N HIS A 84 -16.61 8.89 -7.63
CA HIS A 84 -18.06 8.80 -7.84
C HIS A 84 -18.49 7.63 -8.74
N ARG A 85 -17.66 6.58 -8.80
CA ARG A 85 -17.92 5.32 -9.50
C ARG A 85 -16.99 4.23 -8.97
N PRO A 86 -17.33 2.94 -9.13
CA PRO A 86 -16.41 1.84 -8.85
C PRO A 86 -15.11 1.95 -9.66
N THR A 87 -13.99 1.82 -8.98
CA THR A 87 -12.63 1.93 -9.55
C THR A 87 -11.83 0.64 -9.47
N ASN A 88 -12.36 -0.40 -8.79
CA ASN A 88 -11.62 -1.59 -8.38
C ASN A 88 -10.49 -1.34 -7.38
N ARG A 89 -10.55 -0.22 -6.65
CA ARG A 89 -9.67 0.07 -5.52
C ARG A 89 -10.34 -0.40 -4.25
N TYR A 90 -9.59 -0.96 -3.32
CA TYR A 90 -10.10 -1.36 -1.99
C TYR A 90 -10.26 -0.16 -1.05
N SER A 91 -10.91 0.89 -1.55
CA SER A 91 -11.22 2.14 -0.86
C SER A 91 -12.50 2.72 -1.45
N ASP A 92 -13.25 3.47 -0.65
CA ASP A 92 -14.38 4.26 -1.14
C ASP A 92 -13.92 5.48 -1.96
N GLY A 93 -12.61 5.72 -2.07
CA GLY A 93 -12.04 6.83 -2.84
C GLY A 93 -10.57 6.59 -3.16
N ARG A 94 -9.73 7.54 -2.75
CA ARG A 94 -8.29 7.53 -2.98
C ARG A 94 -7.57 6.51 -2.09
N LEU A 95 -6.39 6.10 -2.53
CA LEU A 95 -5.41 5.32 -1.79
C LEU A 95 -4.24 6.22 -1.36
N VAL A 96 -3.40 5.76 -0.42
CA VAL A 96 -2.21 6.52 0.03
C VAL A 96 -1.33 6.95 -1.15
N ILE A 97 -1.15 6.06 -2.13
CA ILE A 97 -0.34 6.35 -3.33
C ILE A 97 -0.89 7.52 -4.17
N ASP A 98 -2.21 7.79 -4.15
CA ASP A 98 -2.79 8.92 -4.89
C ASP A 98 -2.38 10.25 -4.24
N PHE A 99 -2.36 10.32 -2.91
CA PHE A 99 -1.88 11.50 -2.20
C PHE A 99 -0.38 11.72 -2.43
N VAL A 100 0.41 10.64 -2.58
CA VAL A 100 1.82 10.73 -2.98
C VAL A 100 1.94 11.33 -4.38
N THR A 101 1.19 10.83 -5.37
CA THR A 101 1.21 11.40 -6.73
C THR A 101 0.81 12.87 -6.75
N GLU A 102 -0.21 13.27 -5.99
CA GLU A 102 -0.63 14.67 -5.87
C GLU A 102 0.48 15.55 -5.27
N SER A 103 1.15 15.07 -4.22
CA SER A 103 2.25 15.81 -3.58
C SER A 103 3.43 16.03 -4.51
N LEU A 104 3.65 15.13 -5.47
CA LEU A 104 4.69 15.19 -6.48
C LEU A 104 4.21 15.86 -7.79
N SER A 105 2.97 16.34 -7.84
CA SER A 105 2.33 16.89 -9.05
C SER A 105 2.35 15.92 -10.24
N LEU A 106 2.18 14.63 -9.97
CA LEU A 106 2.10 13.54 -10.94
C LEU A 106 0.64 13.06 -11.10
N PRO A 107 0.24 12.54 -12.27
CA PRO A 107 -1.07 11.92 -12.44
C PRO A 107 -1.19 10.61 -11.64
N TYR A 108 -2.43 10.20 -11.36
CA TYR A 108 -2.68 8.90 -10.71
C TYR A 108 -2.17 7.73 -11.54
N LEU A 109 -1.60 6.75 -10.85
CA LEU A 109 -0.95 5.62 -11.51
C LEU A 109 -1.98 4.67 -12.14
N PRO A 110 -1.87 4.37 -13.44
CA PRO A 110 -2.70 3.36 -14.08
C PRO A 110 -2.31 1.96 -13.58
N PRO A 111 -3.28 1.03 -13.43
CA PRO A 111 -2.97 -0.35 -13.12
C PRO A 111 -2.31 -1.03 -14.32
N TYR A 112 -1.26 -1.82 -14.07
CA TYR A 112 -0.50 -2.55 -15.09
C TYR A 112 -1.39 -3.35 -16.05
N ARG A 113 -2.46 -3.99 -15.56
CA ARG A 113 -3.36 -4.76 -16.44
C ARG A 113 -3.97 -3.90 -17.53
N VAL A 114 -4.34 -2.65 -17.23
CA VAL A 114 -4.84 -1.70 -18.24
C VAL A 114 -3.73 -1.37 -19.24
N VAL A 115 -2.55 -1.00 -18.74
CA VAL A 115 -1.37 -0.65 -19.57
C VAL A 115 -0.96 -1.80 -20.49
N SER A 116 -0.93 -3.03 -19.98
CA SER A 116 -0.53 -4.22 -20.73
C SER A 116 -1.53 -4.63 -21.81
N SER A 117 -2.80 -4.27 -21.65
CA SER A 117 -3.89 -4.62 -22.58
C SER A 117 -4.21 -3.51 -23.60
N ASN A 118 -3.70 -2.30 -23.38
CA ASN A 118 -3.99 -1.13 -24.20
C ASN A 118 -2.72 -0.32 -24.44
N ALA A 119 -2.15 -0.42 -25.64
CA ALA A 119 -0.95 0.28 -26.04
C ALA A 119 -1.07 1.82 -25.98
N SER A 120 -2.29 2.36 -26.00
CA SER A 120 -2.56 3.80 -25.89
C SER A 120 -2.72 4.28 -24.45
N ALA A 121 -2.67 3.40 -23.45
CA ALA A 121 -2.72 3.80 -22.05
C ALA A 121 -1.47 4.60 -21.67
N ASP A 122 -1.67 5.82 -21.16
CA ASP A 122 -0.56 6.65 -20.69
C ASP A 122 0.12 5.99 -19.49
N SER A 123 1.43 5.74 -19.64
CA SER A 123 2.32 5.15 -18.63
C SER A 123 3.59 5.99 -18.46
N THR A 124 3.56 7.24 -18.96
CA THR A 124 4.72 8.15 -19.00
C THR A 124 5.24 8.49 -17.60
N HIS A 125 4.32 8.59 -16.63
CA HIS A 125 4.58 8.97 -15.25
C HIS A 125 4.64 7.77 -14.29
N GLY A 126 4.73 6.55 -14.86
CA GLY A 126 4.81 5.31 -14.10
C GLY A 126 3.54 4.48 -14.11
N VAL A 127 3.58 3.36 -13.38
CA VAL A 127 2.59 2.29 -13.43
C VAL A 127 2.46 1.63 -12.06
N ASN A 128 1.25 1.20 -11.73
CA ASN A 128 0.98 0.44 -10.52
C ASN A 128 0.87 -1.06 -10.82
N PHE A 129 1.73 -1.87 -10.19
CA PHE A 129 1.80 -3.31 -10.30
C PHE A 129 1.18 -4.04 -9.10
N ALA A 130 0.77 -3.32 -8.06
CA ALA A 130 0.16 -3.87 -6.86
C ALA A 130 -1.13 -4.63 -7.17
N VAL A 131 -1.41 -5.70 -6.43
CA VAL A 131 -2.61 -6.53 -6.60
C VAL A 131 -3.21 -6.81 -5.23
N ALA A 132 -4.50 -6.56 -5.08
CA ALA A 132 -5.18 -6.84 -3.83
C ALA A 132 -5.13 -8.31 -3.42
N GLY A 133 -4.86 -8.54 -2.14
CA GLY A 133 -4.65 -9.88 -1.59
C GLY A 133 -3.31 -10.50 -1.98
N SER A 134 -2.40 -9.75 -2.63
CA SER A 134 -1.09 -10.27 -3.00
C SER A 134 -0.24 -10.57 -1.77
N THR A 135 0.58 -11.60 -1.90
CA THR A 135 1.44 -12.14 -0.85
C THR A 135 2.90 -11.82 -1.12
N ALA A 136 3.71 -11.79 -0.06
CA ALA A 136 5.17 -11.80 -0.23
C ALA A 136 5.64 -13.17 -0.74
N ILE A 137 5.03 -14.25 -0.26
CA ILE A 137 5.34 -15.64 -0.59
C ILE A 137 4.62 -16.04 -1.89
N GLU A 138 5.25 -16.85 -2.72
CA GLU A 138 4.67 -17.30 -3.99
C GLU A 138 3.50 -18.27 -3.80
N HIS A 139 2.55 -18.23 -4.74
CA HIS A 139 1.30 -18.99 -4.68
C HIS A 139 1.52 -20.50 -4.52
N GLU A 140 2.61 -21.04 -5.09
CA GLU A 140 2.98 -22.45 -5.02
C GLU A 140 3.17 -22.92 -3.58
N PHE A 141 3.59 -22.05 -2.67
CA PHE A 141 3.68 -22.38 -1.24
C PHE A 141 2.31 -22.70 -0.67
N PHE A 142 1.31 -21.86 -0.94
CA PHE A 142 -0.06 -22.05 -0.43
C PHE A 142 -0.69 -23.29 -1.05
N VAL A 143 -0.49 -23.53 -2.35
CA VAL A 143 -0.94 -24.78 -3.02
C VAL A 143 -0.36 -26.02 -2.34
N LYS A 144 0.96 -26.05 -2.08
CA LYS A 144 1.62 -27.19 -1.42
C LYS A 144 1.15 -27.46 0.00
N ASN A 145 0.61 -26.44 0.67
CA ASN A 145 0.09 -26.53 2.03
C ASN A 145 -1.45 -26.68 2.08
N ASN A 146 -2.11 -26.96 0.94
CA ASN A 146 -3.58 -27.06 0.83
C ASN A 146 -4.33 -25.78 1.21
N LEU A 147 -3.73 -24.61 0.96
CA LEU A 147 -4.26 -23.27 1.26
C LEU A 147 -4.61 -22.47 -0.01
N SER A 148 -4.94 -23.13 -1.12
CA SER A 148 -5.15 -22.47 -2.42
C SER A 148 -6.58 -21.99 -2.67
N LEU A 149 -7.53 -22.34 -1.82
CA LEU A 149 -8.93 -21.97 -2.04
C LEU A 149 -9.11 -20.47 -1.77
N ALA A 150 -9.64 -19.76 -2.77
CA ALA A 150 -10.03 -18.36 -2.65
C ALA A 150 -8.87 -17.42 -2.25
N ILE A 151 -7.65 -17.66 -2.75
CA ILE A 151 -6.51 -16.75 -2.56
C ILE A 151 -6.13 -16.05 -3.87
N THR A 152 -5.62 -14.83 -3.77
CA THR A 152 -5.01 -14.14 -4.92
C THR A 152 -3.71 -14.86 -5.31
N PRO A 153 -3.53 -15.27 -6.58
CA PRO A 153 -2.34 -16.03 -7.00
C PRO A 153 -1.12 -15.14 -7.30
N GLN A 154 -1.29 -13.82 -7.34
CA GLN A 154 -0.18 -12.90 -7.54
C GLN A 154 0.59 -12.68 -6.24
N SER A 155 1.90 -12.85 -6.28
CA SER A 155 2.84 -12.44 -5.22
C SER A 155 3.63 -11.20 -5.61
N ILE A 156 4.43 -10.64 -4.71
CA ILE A 156 5.38 -9.56 -5.01
C ILE A 156 6.31 -9.92 -6.19
N LEU A 157 6.69 -11.20 -6.32
CA LEU A 157 7.46 -11.71 -7.46
C LEU A 157 6.65 -11.64 -8.77
N SER A 158 5.35 -11.91 -8.73
CA SER A 158 4.48 -11.74 -9.92
C SER A 158 4.47 -10.29 -10.40
N GLN A 159 4.45 -9.34 -9.46
CA GLN A 159 4.47 -7.91 -9.76
C GLN A 159 5.82 -7.47 -10.34
N LEU A 160 6.92 -8.01 -9.82
CA LEU A 160 8.25 -7.83 -10.39
C LEU A 160 8.33 -8.35 -11.84
N LEU A 161 7.78 -9.54 -12.11
CA LEU A 161 7.71 -10.08 -13.48
C LEU A 161 6.88 -9.19 -14.41
N TRP A 162 5.81 -8.56 -13.91
CA TRP A 162 5.04 -7.59 -14.69
C TRP A 162 5.84 -6.31 -14.96
N PHE A 163 6.60 -5.82 -13.98
CA PHE A 163 7.50 -4.69 -14.17
C PHE A 163 8.56 -4.99 -15.24
N ASN A 164 9.20 -6.15 -15.20
CA ASN A 164 10.18 -6.55 -16.22
C ASN A 164 9.56 -6.55 -17.62
N LYS A 165 8.37 -7.13 -17.77
CA LYS A 165 7.64 -7.12 -19.05
C LYS A 165 7.27 -5.71 -19.50
N PHE A 166 6.88 -4.84 -18.56
CA PHE A 166 6.62 -3.45 -18.86
C PHE A 166 7.89 -2.76 -19.38
N LEU A 167 9.04 -2.92 -18.72
CA LEU A 167 10.31 -2.36 -19.16
C LEU A 167 10.69 -2.86 -20.55
N GLU A 168 10.59 -4.16 -20.80
CA GLU A 168 10.84 -4.76 -22.12
C GLU A 168 9.95 -4.15 -23.20
N SER A 169 8.67 -3.92 -22.91
CA SER A 169 7.72 -3.27 -23.83
C SER A 169 8.09 -1.81 -24.14
N LYS A 170 8.87 -1.15 -23.27
CA LYS A 170 9.42 0.19 -23.47
C LYS A 170 10.81 0.16 -24.12
N GLY A 171 11.28 -1.02 -24.55
CA GLY A 171 12.60 -1.20 -25.13
C GLY A 171 13.73 -1.15 -24.11
N CYS A 172 13.42 -1.31 -22.81
CA CYS A 172 14.37 -1.30 -21.71
C CYS A 172 14.64 -2.73 -21.22
N LYS A 173 15.86 -3.23 -21.39
CA LYS A 173 16.27 -4.53 -20.85
C LYS A 173 16.85 -4.33 -19.46
N VAL A 174 16.38 -5.12 -18.52
CA VAL A 174 16.87 -5.10 -17.13
C VAL A 174 18.39 -5.17 -17.07
N GLY A 175 19.02 -4.20 -16.40
CA GLY A 175 20.48 -4.07 -16.30
C GLY A 175 21.17 -3.40 -17.50
N GLY A 176 20.43 -3.02 -18.54
CA GLY A 176 20.92 -2.28 -19.69
C GLY A 176 20.95 -0.76 -19.46
N PRO A 177 21.85 -0.02 -20.13
CA PRO A 177 22.00 1.45 -19.99
C PRO A 177 20.76 2.25 -20.45
N GLU A 178 19.86 1.63 -21.20
CA GLU A 178 18.59 2.20 -21.64
C GLU A 178 17.56 2.34 -20.50
N CYS A 179 17.75 1.59 -19.41
CA CYS A 179 16.89 1.64 -18.23
C CYS A 179 17.42 2.67 -17.23
N LYS A 180 16.95 3.92 -17.33
CA LYS A 180 17.29 4.97 -16.38
C LYS A 180 16.16 5.18 -15.37
N PHE A 181 16.50 5.10 -14.09
CA PHE A 181 15.58 5.25 -12.97
C PHE A 181 15.93 6.45 -12.07
N ASP A 182 16.84 7.31 -12.50
CA ASP A 182 17.36 8.46 -11.74
C ASP A 182 16.27 9.45 -11.29
N ASP A 183 15.11 9.44 -11.95
CA ASP A 183 13.93 10.27 -11.65
C ASP A 183 12.69 9.45 -11.23
N ALA A 184 12.88 8.17 -10.89
CA ALA A 184 11.80 7.27 -10.50
C ALA A 184 11.75 7.10 -8.97
N LEU A 185 10.55 7.21 -8.41
CA LEU A 185 10.25 6.72 -7.07
C LEU A 185 9.74 5.29 -7.17
N PHE A 186 10.37 4.37 -6.47
CA PHE A 186 9.84 3.02 -6.28
C PHE A 186 9.03 2.98 -4.98
N TRP A 187 7.72 2.81 -5.11
CA TRP A 187 6.83 2.65 -3.98
C TRP A 187 6.61 1.16 -3.72
N VAL A 188 7.17 0.66 -2.63
CA VAL A 188 6.89 -0.69 -2.13
C VAL A 188 5.89 -0.56 -1.00
N GLY A 189 4.61 -0.70 -1.33
CA GLY A 189 3.51 -0.61 -0.39
C GLY A 189 3.44 -1.82 0.55
N GLU A 190 2.36 -1.88 1.33
CA GLU A 190 2.12 -3.02 2.23
C GLU A 190 2.15 -4.34 1.45
N ILE A 191 2.83 -5.31 2.04
CA ILE A 191 2.86 -6.70 1.61
C ILE A 191 3.21 -7.56 2.83
N GLY A 192 2.61 -8.75 2.94
CA GLY A 192 2.90 -9.69 4.03
C GLY A 192 1.70 -10.01 4.92
N VAL A 193 0.77 -9.07 5.14
CA VAL A 193 -0.41 -9.34 5.97
C VAL A 193 -1.28 -10.45 5.36
N ASN A 194 -1.41 -10.48 4.03
CA ASN A 194 -2.14 -11.52 3.32
C ASN A 194 -1.54 -12.93 3.53
N ASP A 195 -0.21 -13.04 3.66
CA ASP A 195 0.46 -14.31 3.93
C ASP A 195 0.01 -14.92 5.27
N TYR A 196 -0.12 -14.09 6.31
CA TYR A 196 -0.66 -14.51 7.60
C TYR A 196 -2.16 -14.78 7.54
N ALA A 197 -2.93 -13.94 6.83
CA ALA A 197 -4.37 -14.11 6.71
C ALA A 197 -4.74 -15.45 6.04
N TYR A 198 -4.05 -15.82 4.96
CA TYR A 198 -4.28 -17.09 4.25
C TYR A 198 -3.79 -18.33 5.00
N THR A 199 -2.96 -18.17 6.03
CA THR A 199 -2.43 -19.27 6.84
C THR A 199 -3.10 -19.37 8.21
N LEU A 200 -4.03 -18.46 8.53
CA LEU A 200 -4.77 -18.47 9.78
C LEU A 200 -5.55 -19.76 9.95
N GLY A 201 -5.34 -20.45 11.08
CA GLY A 201 -5.98 -21.73 11.38
C GLY A 201 -5.38 -22.94 10.66
N SER A 202 -4.32 -22.75 9.86
CA SER A 202 -3.57 -23.85 9.24
C SER A 202 -2.52 -24.45 10.19
N ALA A 203 -1.90 -25.56 9.77
CA ALA A 203 -0.77 -26.15 10.47
C ALA A 203 0.57 -25.43 10.18
N VAL A 204 0.58 -24.42 9.30
CA VAL A 204 1.80 -23.70 8.92
C VAL A 204 2.24 -22.80 10.09
N PRO A 205 3.48 -22.95 10.60
CA PRO A 205 3.97 -22.11 11.68
C PRO A 205 4.12 -20.65 11.26
N GLY A 206 3.73 -19.71 12.13
CA GLY A 206 3.85 -18.27 11.85
C GLY A 206 5.30 -17.81 11.64
N ASP A 207 6.28 -18.46 12.28
CA ASP A 207 7.71 -18.16 12.06
C ASP A 207 8.18 -18.56 10.66
N THR A 208 7.56 -19.57 10.05
CA THR A 208 7.81 -19.97 8.67
C THR A 208 7.33 -18.88 7.72
N ILE A 209 6.12 -18.35 7.95
CA ILE A 209 5.56 -17.23 7.18
C ILE A 209 6.44 -15.99 7.33
N GLN A 210 6.86 -15.66 8.56
CA GLN A 210 7.75 -14.55 8.82
C GLN A 210 9.07 -14.67 8.03
N LYS A 211 9.76 -15.81 8.14
CA LYS A 211 11.06 -16.05 7.49
C LYS A 211 10.96 -15.97 5.98
N LEU A 212 9.93 -16.62 5.40
CA LEU A 212 9.71 -16.60 3.96
C LEU A 212 9.33 -15.19 3.48
N GLY A 213 8.39 -14.53 4.16
CA GLY A 213 7.97 -13.16 3.81
C GLY A 213 9.14 -12.18 3.81
N VAL A 214 9.95 -12.17 4.88
CA VAL A 214 11.17 -11.34 4.95
C VAL A 214 12.13 -11.69 3.82
N SER A 215 12.41 -12.97 3.60
CA SER A 215 13.31 -13.40 2.53
C SER A 215 12.85 -12.91 1.16
N ARG A 216 11.54 -12.99 0.85
CA ARG A 216 11.01 -12.58 -0.46
C ARG A 216 11.02 -11.09 -0.66
N VAL A 217 10.66 -10.31 0.35
CA VAL A 217 10.72 -8.84 0.27
C VAL A 217 12.18 -8.38 0.15
N THR A 218 13.11 -8.97 0.91
CA THR A 218 14.53 -8.67 0.77
C THR A 218 15.06 -9.01 -0.62
N SER A 219 14.71 -10.18 -1.16
CA SER A 219 15.11 -10.55 -2.52
C SER A 219 14.53 -9.60 -3.57
N PHE A 220 13.26 -9.17 -3.42
CA PHE A 220 12.66 -8.17 -4.29
C PHE A 220 13.43 -6.85 -4.28
N LEU A 221 13.82 -6.38 -3.09
CA LEU A 221 14.56 -5.12 -2.93
C LEU A 221 15.95 -5.17 -3.59
N GLN A 222 16.60 -6.33 -3.59
CA GLN A 222 17.94 -6.53 -4.13
C GLN A 222 17.99 -6.63 -5.67
N VAL A 223 16.86 -6.82 -6.37
CA VAL A 223 16.88 -7.05 -7.84
C VAL A 223 17.41 -5.85 -8.62
N TYR A 224 17.15 -4.64 -8.13
CA TYR A 224 17.51 -3.38 -8.79
C TYR A 224 18.38 -2.48 -7.94
N ASP A 225 18.97 -3.01 -6.86
CA ASP A 225 19.67 -2.23 -5.83
C ASP A 225 18.83 -1.01 -5.37
N PHE A 226 17.54 -1.26 -5.09
CA PHE A 226 16.61 -0.22 -4.62
C PHE A 226 17.07 0.42 -3.30
#